data_AF-A0A949I031-F1
#
_entry.id   AF-A0A949I031-F1
#
_cell.length_a   1.000
_cell.length_b   1.000
_cell.length_c   1.000
_cell.angle_alpha   90.00
_cell.angle_beta   90.00
_cell.angle_gamma   90.00
#
_symmetry.space_group_name_H-M   'P 1'
#
loop_
_entity.id
_entity.type
_entity.pdbx_description
1 polymer ?
#
loop_
_entity_poly.entity_id
_entity_poly.type
_entity_poly.pdbx_seq_one_letter_code
_entity_poly.pdbx_strand_id
1 'polypeptide(L)' 'GDGCARTLEEVGSQFQVTRERIRQIEAKALRKMRHPTRIRLLHGFMEVGKEAAKMVLGKG' A
#
# COMPACT_ATOMS: atom_id res chain seq x y z
N GLY A 1 -0.85 12.13 -3.63
CA GLY A 1 -1.71 12.21 -2.44
C GLY A 1 -1.11 13.17 -1.46
N ASP A 2 -1.90 13.64 -0.52
CA ASP A 2 -1.55 14.53 0.60
C ASP A 2 -0.61 13.89 1.64
N GLY A 3 -0.30 12.60 1.51
CA GLY A 3 0.69 11.90 2.36
C GLY A 3 0.17 11.48 3.72
N CYS A 4 -1.04 11.89 4.09
CA CYS A 4 -1.71 11.48 5.32
C CYS A 4 -2.32 10.09 5.19
N ALA A 5 -2.03 9.22 6.17
CA ALA A 5 -2.72 7.94 6.29
C ALA A 5 -4.21 8.16 6.61
N ARG A 6 -5.08 7.33 6.04
CA ARG A 6 -6.53 7.36 6.29
C ARG A 6 -7.06 5.97 6.57
N THR A 7 -8.10 5.90 7.38
CA THR A 7 -8.86 4.67 7.67
C THR A 7 -9.76 4.29 6.49
N LEU A 8 -10.20 3.02 6.45
CA LEU A 8 -11.13 2.55 5.41
C LEU A 8 -12.48 3.27 5.49
N GLU A 9 -12.90 3.66 6.70
CA GLU A 9 -14.11 4.42 6.99
C GLU A 9 -14.03 5.85 6.43
N GLU A 10 -12.92 6.56 6.66
CA GLU A 10 -12.71 7.91 6.12
C GLU A 10 -12.68 7.90 4.58
N VAL A 11 -11.99 6.93 4.00
CA VAL A 11 -11.97 6.73 2.54
C VAL A 11 -13.38 6.38 2.04
N GLY A 12 -14.09 5.48 2.72
CA GLY A 12 -15.48 5.13 2.37
C GLY A 12 -16.39 6.35 2.36
N SER A 13 -16.32 7.20 3.39
CA SER A 13 -17.07 8.44 3.49
C SER A 13 -16.76 9.40 2.33
N GLN A 14 -15.47 9.63 2.04
CA GLN A 14 -15.04 10.51 0.96
C GLN A 14 -15.54 10.06 -0.42
N PHE A 15 -15.55 8.75 -0.69
CA PHE A 15 -15.95 8.19 -1.97
C PHE A 15 -17.42 7.74 -2.01
N GLN A 16 -18.20 8.01 -0.96
CA GLN A 16 -19.60 7.61 -0.83
C GLN A 16 -19.82 6.10 -1.04
N VAL A 17 -18.91 5.28 -0.50
CA VAL A 17 -18.99 3.82 -0.55
C VAL A 17 -18.82 3.22 0.83
N THR A 18 -19.25 1.97 0.99
CA THR A 18 -19.09 1.28 2.27
C THR A 18 -17.63 0.97 2.55
N ARG A 19 -17.28 0.86 3.84
CA ARG A 19 -15.98 0.36 4.31
C ARG A 19 -15.59 -0.97 3.64
N GLU A 20 -16.55 -1.89 3.51
CA GLU A 20 -16.31 -3.18 2.88
C GLU A 20 -15.96 -3.05 1.39
N ARG A 21 -16.54 -2.06 0.70
CA ARG A 21 -16.16 -1.80 -0.69
C ARG A 21 -14.70 -1.34 -0.81
N ILE A 22 -14.23 -0.47 0.10
CA ILE A 22 -12.82 -0.07 0.15
C ILE A 22 -11.93 -1.29 0.44
N ARG A 23 -12.30 -2.13 1.41
CA ARG A 23 -11.57 -3.38 1.75
C ARG A 23 -11.42 -4.32 0.53
N GLN A 24 -12.48 -4.48 -0.25
CA GLN A 24 -12.45 -5.28 -1.47
C GLN A 24 -11.51 -4.70 -2.54
N ILE A 25 -11.53 -3.38 -2.72
CA ILE A 25 -10.64 -2.68 -3.66
C ILE A 25 -9.19 -2.85 -3.23
N GLU A 26 -8.89 -2.67 -1.94
CA GLU A 26 -7.56 -2.90 -1.37
C GLU A 26 -7.07 -4.32 -1.63
N ALA A 27 -7.88 -5.34 -1.31
CA ALA A 27 -7.53 -6.74 -1.56
C ALA A 27 -7.25 -7.00 -3.05
N LYS A 28 -8.07 -6.43 -3.94
CA LYS A 28 -7.90 -6.54 -5.40
C LYS A 28 -6.62 -5.82 -5.87
N ALA A 29 -6.30 -4.66 -5.32
CA ALA A 29 -5.09 -3.91 -5.64
C ALA A 29 -3.83 -4.66 -5.17
N LEU A 30 -3.81 -5.14 -3.93
CA LEU A 30 -2.72 -5.95 -3.39
C LEU A 30 -2.47 -7.19 -4.24
N ARG A 31 -3.53 -7.92 -4.63
CA ARG A 31 -3.41 -9.07 -5.53
C ARG A 31 -2.79 -8.69 -6.88
N LYS A 32 -3.20 -7.56 -7.47
CA LYS A 32 -2.63 -7.07 -8.74
C LYS A 32 -1.15 -6.69 -8.59
N MET A 33 -0.79 -6.01 -7.51
CA MET A 33 0.59 -5.58 -7.25
C MET A 33 1.55 -6.75 -7.01
N ARG A 34 1.07 -7.84 -6.40
CA ARG A 34 1.83 -9.09 -6.19
C ARG A 34 2.06 -9.91 -7.47
N HIS A 35 1.44 -9.55 -8.60
CA HIS A 35 1.61 -10.30 -9.85
C HIS A 35 3.05 -10.16 -10.39
N PRO A 36 3.70 -11.24 -10.88
CA PRO A 36 5.10 -11.24 -11.31
C PRO A 36 5.48 -10.11 -12.29
N THR A 37 4.61 -9.80 -13.24
CA THR A 37 4.84 -8.72 -14.21
C THR A 37 4.90 -7.34 -13.55
N ARG A 38 4.07 -7.08 -12.53
CA ARG A 38 4.00 -5.78 -11.85
C ARG A 38 5.04 -5.65 -10.74
N ILE A 39 5.28 -6.72 -9.99
CA ILE A 39 6.27 -6.71 -8.91
C ILE A 39 7.67 -6.45 -9.45
N ARG A 40 8.02 -6.96 -10.65
CA ARG A 40 9.29 -6.67 -11.34
C ARG A 40 9.55 -5.17 -11.52
N LEU A 41 8.52 -4.38 -11.80
CA LEU A 41 8.63 -2.92 -11.90
C LEU A 41 8.79 -2.24 -10.54
N LEU A 42 8.37 -2.91 -9.47
CA LEU A 42 8.42 -2.41 -8.09
C LEU A 42 9.70 -2.83 -7.35
N HIS A 43 10.48 -3.79 -7.88
CA HIS A 43 11.66 -4.33 -7.21
C HIS A 43 12.65 -3.25 -6.77
N GLY A 44 12.99 -2.28 -7.62
CA GLY A 44 13.92 -1.20 -7.27
C GLY A 44 13.40 -0.29 -6.15
N PHE A 45 12.08 -0.13 -6.01
CA PHE A 45 11.48 0.63 -4.90
C PHE A 45 11.46 -0.17 -3.60
N MET A 46 11.35 -1.51 -3.69
CA MET A 46 11.37 -2.39 -2.51
C MET A 46 12.76 -2.45 -1.85
N GLU A 47 13.84 -2.32 -2.62
CA GLU A 47 15.20 -2.29 -2.06
C GLU A 47 15.45 -1.00 -1.27
N VAL A 48 15.04 0.15 -1.80
CA VAL A 48 15.07 1.44 -1.08
C VAL A 48 14.22 1.38 0.20
N GLY A 49 13.04 0.76 0.13
CA GLY A 49 12.17 0.59 1.29
C GLY A 49 12.75 -0.33 2.38
N LYS A 50 13.48 -1.38 2.00
CA LYS A 50 14.19 -2.25 2.94
C LYS A 50 15.33 -1.53 3.64
N GLU A 51 16.07 -0.70 2.91
CA GLU A 51 17.18 0.08 3.46
C GLU A 51 16.67 1.15 4.45
N ALA A 52 15.61 1.87 4.07
CA ALA A 52 14.94 2.81 4.97
C ALA A 52 14.39 2.13 6.23
N ALA A 53 13.78 0.95 6.09
CA ALA A 53 13.30 0.16 7.22
C ALA A 53 14.45 -0.33 8.12
N LYS A 54 15.60 -0.69 7.55
CA LYS A 54 16.81 -1.10 8.30
C LYS A 54 17.36 0.06 9.14
N MET A 55 17.38 1.27 8.57
CA MET A 55 17.79 2.49 9.28
C MET A 55 16.85 2.85 10.44
N VAL A 56 15.52 2.71 10.25
CA VAL A 56 14.53 3.00 11.30
C VAL A 56 14.55 1.94 12.42
N LEU A 57 14.77 0.67 12.07
CA LEU A 57 14.76 -0.43 13.03
C LEU A 57 16.09 -0.65 13.74
N GLY A 58 17.12 0.16 13.49
CA GLY A 58 18.38 0.16 14.25
C GLY A 58 19.10 -1.19 14.29
N LYS A 59 18.91 -2.04 13.29
CA LYS A 59 19.64 -3.32 13.19
C LYS A 59 20.84 -3.12 12.27
N GLY A 60 22.02 -2.98 12.88
CA GLY A 60 23.32 -3.10 12.19
C GLY A 60 23.40 -4.42 11.43
#